data_AF-A0A124FK47-F1
#
_entry.id   AF-A0A124FK47-F1
#
_cell.length_a   1.000
_cell.length_b   1.000
_cell.length_c   1.000
_cell.angle_alpha   90.00
_cell.angle_beta   90.00
_cell.angle_gamma   90.00
#
_symmetry.space_group_name_H-M   'P 1'
#
loop_
_entity.id
_entity.type
_entity.pdbx_description
1 polymer ?
#
loop_
_entity_poly.entity_id
_entity_poly.type
_entity_poly.pdbx_seq_one_letter_code
_entity_poly.pdbx_strand_id
1 'polypeptide(L)'
;MKIGVFTDSYRPYVSGVVRSIETFSRELRRLGHEIYLFAPHYPQTKGEKEVNVFRFPSFHTPFNPEFYIALPFPRRVVRYASGLGLDVIHVHSPFMLGQAGARLARSLDLPLVFTYHTLYDQYLHYAPLAGKLAKRGIIAYARNFCNRCDLVITPTGVIREMLFGYGVQKPVVAIPTGIYPERFRDGDPDFLNKNFGVPPDKRVLLFVGRIGKEKNLAFLMRAFALVSRQVDDAVLVLVGSGPEEAALRRMAYTLGVGDRVVFTGRLPPEVVAGAYAGAYLFAFPSVTETQGLVLVEAMAAGLPVVAQAAFGSLAMVQDGVTGYLCRGGEEEFAAKVLELLDDSDLHRRMAEAAAQWAWKLSAEKMALRLEKAYLALVHGDHDRLLQMGEEW
;
A
#
# COMPACT_ATOMS: atom_id res chain seq x y z
N MET A 1 15.09 21.65 2.42
CA MET A 1 15.25 20.81 3.62
C MET A 1 16.06 19.57 3.27
N LYS A 2 16.80 19.04 4.24
CA LYS A 2 17.53 17.78 4.19
C LYS A 2 16.85 16.76 5.10
N ILE A 3 16.31 15.69 4.51
CA ILE A 3 15.40 14.76 5.17
C ILE A 3 16.09 13.40 5.33
N GLY A 4 16.22 12.93 6.57
CA GLY A 4 16.74 11.59 6.89
C GLY A 4 15.62 10.55 6.93
N VAL A 5 15.57 9.66 5.93
CA VAL A 5 14.54 8.61 5.83
C VAL A 5 15.09 7.28 6.33
N PHE A 6 14.52 6.74 7.41
CA PHE A 6 14.90 5.43 7.98
C PHE A 6 13.84 4.39 7.70
N THR A 7 14.24 3.25 7.14
CA THR A 7 13.30 2.19 6.76
C THR A 7 13.90 0.80 6.92
N ASP A 8 13.14 -0.13 7.48
CA ASP A 8 13.51 -1.55 7.54
C ASP A 8 13.25 -2.28 6.21
N SER A 9 12.70 -1.61 5.19
CA SER A 9 12.52 -2.19 3.85
C SER A 9 12.77 -1.14 2.76
N TYR A 10 13.60 -1.49 1.78
CA TYR A 10 13.88 -0.65 0.62
C TYR A 10 14.27 -1.51 -0.58
N ARG A 11 14.54 -0.90 -1.73
CA ARG A 11 14.97 -1.61 -2.93
C ARG A 11 16.13 -2.59 -2.66
N PRO A 12 16.12 -3.78 -3.27
CA PRO A 12 15.20 -4.25 -4.32
C PRO A 12 13.94 -4.94 -3.78
N TYR A 13 13.69 -4.90 -2.47
CA TYR A 13 12.47 -5.46 -1.90
C TYR A 13 11.24 -4.72 -2.44
N VAL A 14 10.21 -5.46 -2.86
CA VAL A 14 8.98 -4.89 -3.43
C VAL A 14 7.88 -4.92 -2.39
N SER A 15 7.39 -3.74 -1.99
CA SER A 15 6.22 -3.59 -1.12
C SER A 15 5.58 -2.21 -1.25
N GLY A 16 4.38 -2.04 -0.69
CA GLY A 16 3.73 -0.73 -0.60
C GLY A 16 4.56 0.31 0.17
N VAL A 17 5.31 -0.12 1.20
CA VAL A 17 6.21 0.76 1.97
C VAL A 17 7.33 1.31 1.09
N VAL A 18 7.97 0.43 0.31
CA VAL A 18 9.06 0.84 -0.60
C VAL A 18 8.52 1.78 -1.67
N ARG A 19 7.35 1.49 -2.24
CA ARG A 19 6.70 2.38 -3.23
C ARG A 19 6.35 3.74 -2.65
N SER A 20 5.89 3.79 -1.39
CA SER A 20 5.62 5.04 -0.67
C SER A 20 6.88 5.88 -0.51
N ILE A 21 7.95 5.27 -0.01
CA ILE A 21 9.24 5.94 0.15
C ILE A 21 9.76 6.46 -1.18
N GLU A 22 9.73 5.64 -2.24
CA GLU A 22 10.19 6.05 -3.57
C GLU A 22 9.38 7.21 -4.14
N THR A 23 8.05 7.14 -4.01
CA THR A 23 7.15 8.17 -4.54
C THR A 23 7.38 9.50 -3.83
N PHE A 24 7.34 9.52 -2.50
CA PHE A 24 7.59 10.75 -1.75
C PHE A 24 9.02 11.26 -1.94
N SER A 25 10.03 10.37 -1.92
CA SER A 25 11.42 10.78 -2.10
C SER A 25 11.68 11.36 -3.49
N ARG A 26 10.94 10.92 -4.53
CA ARG A 26 11.06 11.47 -5.87
C ARG A 26 10.45 12.86 -5.93
N GLU A 27 9.22 13.01 -5.48
CA GLU A 27 8.52 14.29 -5.59
C GLU A 27 9.09 15.35 -4.64
N LEU A 28 9.53 14.97 -3.43
CA LEU A 28 10.24 15.90 -2.54
C LEU A 28 11.58 16.37 -3.13
N ARG A 29 12.30 15.51 -3.88
CA ARG A 29 13.49 15.96 -4.61
C ARG A 29 13.13 16.95 -5.73
N ARG A 30 12.01 16.76 -6.43
CA ARG A 30 11.51 17.71 -7.44
C ARG A 30 11.15 19.07 -6.82
N LEU A 31 10.68 19.07 -5.57
CA LEU A 31 10.43 20.28 -4.77
C LEU A 31 11.71 20.92 -4.20
N GLY A 32 12.90 20.36 -4.48
CA GLY A 32 14.18 20.93 -4.06
C GLY A 32 14.69 20.44 -2.70
N HIS A 33 14.08 19.40 -2.11
CA HIS A 33 14.60 18.79 -0.89
C HIS A 33 15.70 17.75 -1.18
N GLU A 34 16.63 17.59 -0.24
CA GLU A 34 17.62 16.53 -0.27
C GLU A 34 17.15 15.36 0.59
N ILE A 35 17.15 14.14 0.03
CA ILE A 35 16.70 12.93 0.73
C ILE A 35 17.88 11.99 0.96
N TYR A 36 18.07 11.61 2.22
CA TYR A 36 19.10 10.69 2.70
C TYR A 36 18.45 9.43 3.26
N LEU A 37 18.65 8.29 2.59
CA LEU A 37 17.99 7.02 2.92
C LEU A 37 18.91 6.14 3.76
N PHE A 38 18.39 5.60 4.86
CA PHE A 38 19.05 4.67 5.76
C PHE A 38 18.28 3.34 5.71
N ALA A 39 18.86 2.34 5.04
CA ALA A 39 18.15 1.14 4.59
C ALA A 39 18.95 -0.15 4.81
N PRO A 40 18.31 -1.33 4.87
CA PRO A 40 19.01 -2.61 4.84
C PRO A 40 19.85 -2.78 3.57
N HIS A 41 21.00 -3.41 3.71
CA HIS A 41 21.73 -4.04 2.60
C HIS A 41 20.97 -5.29 2.14
N TYR A 42 21.09 -5.63 0.87
CA TYR A 42 20.63 -6.90 0.31
C TYR A 42 21.75 -7.50 -0.53
N PRO A 43 21.89 -8.83 -0.63
CA PRO A 43 22.92 -9.45 -1.48
C PRO A 43 22.95 -8.91 -2.91
N GLN A 44 21.77 -8.61 -3.46
CA GLN A 44 21.58 -8.03 -4.80
C GLN A 44 22.14 -6.61 -4.95
N THR A 45 22.25 -5.85 -3.85
CA THR A 45 22.78 -4.47 -3.85
C THR A 45 24.30 -4.41 -3.65
N LYS A 46 24.98 -5.56 -3.69
CA LYS A 46 26.43 -5.64 -3.44
C LYS A 46 27.20 -4.97 -4.57
N GLY A 47 27.92 -3.90 -4.24
CA GLY A 47 28.74 -3.14 -5.21
C GLY A 47 28.03 -1.92 -5.81
N GLU A 48 26.73 -1.76 -5.56
CA GLU A 48 25.99 -0.58 -6.01
C GLU A 48 26.29 0.61 -5.10
N LYS A 49 26.76 1.71 -5.70
CA LYS A 49 26.86 3.02 -5.03
C LYS A 49 25.65 3.85 -5.41
N GLU A 50 24.62 3.80 -4.57
CA GLU A 50 23.48 4.70 -4.68
C GLU A 50 23.78 6.04 -3.98
N VAL A 51 23.53 7.14 -4.68
CA VAL A 51 23.70 8.49 -4.13
C VAL A 51 22.72 8.69 -2.97
N ASN A 52 23.25 9.13 -1.82
CA ASN A 52 22.49 9.39 -0.60
C ASN A 52 21.70 8.19 -0.04
N VAL A 53 22.13 6.96 -0.33
CA VAL A 53 21.57 5.74 0.28
C VAL A 53 22.65 5.03 1.10
N PHE A 54 22.41 4.96 2.41
CA PHE A 54 23.28 4.36 3.40
C PHE A 54 22.77 2.98 3.78
N ARG A 55 23.47 1.95 3.31
CA ARG A 55 23.11 0.55 3.52
C ARG A 55 23.72 -0.02 4.81
N PHE A 56 22.91 -0.73 5.59
CA PHE A 56 23.32 -1.38 6.84
C PHE A 56 23.38 -2.91 6.69
N PRO A 57 24.34 -3.60 7.33
CA PRO A 57 24.38 -5.06 7.33
C PRO A 57 23.05 -5.64 7.78
N SER A 58 22.64 -6.77 7.19
CA SER A 58 21.34 -7.35 7.40
C SER A 58 21.39 -8.88 7.27
N PHE A 59 20.36 -9.55 7.76
CA PHE A 59 20.18 -11.00 7.61
C PHE A 59 18.73 -11.31 7.24
N HIS A 60 18.51 -12.36 6.44
CA HIS A 60 17.16 -12.78 6.06
C HIS A 60 16.46 -13.49 7.22
N THR A 61 15.14 -13.41 7.27
CA THR A 61 14.36 -14.15 8.26
C THR A 61 14.15 -15.61 7.82
N PRO A 62 14.09 -16.58 8.76
CA PRO A 62 13.89 -17.99 8.41
C PRO A 62 12.50 -18.28 7.81
N PHE A 63 11.49 -17.44 8.10
CA PHE A 63 10.11 -17.62 7.62
C PHE A 63 9.81 -16.86 6.32
N ASN A 64 10.66 -15.91 5.93
CA ASN A 64 10.55 -15.17 4.68
C ASN A 64 11.95 -14.81 4.14
N PRO A 65 12.49 -15.58 3.19
CA PRO A 65 13.81 -15.34 2.62
C PRO A 65 13.94 -14.00 1.88
N GLU A 66 12.83 -13.40 1.44
CA GLU A 66 12.81 -12.09 0.79
C GLU A 66 12.88 -10.92 1.80
N PHE A 67 12.63 -11.17 3.09
CA PHE A 67 12.61 -10.13 4.12
C PHE A 67 13.89 -10.14 4.97
N TYR A 68 14.57 -8.98 5.01
CA TYR A 68 15.84 -8.79 5.67
C TYR A 68 15.70 -7.85 6.87
N ILE A 69 16.31 -8.22 8.00
CA ILE A 69 16.38 -7.40 9.19
C ILE A 69 17.73 -6.69 9.21
N ALA A 70 17.71 -5.35 9.25
CA ALA A 70 18.91 -4.53 9.34
C ALA A 70 19.50 -4.50 10.76
N LEU A 71 20.82 -4.36 10.84
CA LEU A 71 21.60 -4.17 12.07
C LEU A 71 22.20 -2.76 12.10
N PRO A 72 21.49 -1.76 12.67
CA PRO A 72 21.93 -0.37 12.68
C PRO A 72 22.91 -0.10 13.82
N PHE A 73 24.17 -0.45 13.63
CA PHE A 73 25.23 -0.14 14.60
C PHE A 73 25.31 1.38 14.88
N PRO A 74 25.18 1.85 16.13
CA PRO A 74 25.05 3.28 16.44
C PRO A 74 26.18 4.15 15.88
N ARG A 75 27.44 3.67 15.98
CA ARG A 75 28.61 4.38 15.43
C ARG A 75 28.51 4.59 13.92
N ARG A 76 27.93 3.64 13.19
CA ARG A 76 27.75 3.72 11.74
C ARG A 76 26.61 4.66 11.37
N VAL A 77 25.52 4.66 12.14
CA VAL A 77 24.41 5.61 11.98
C VAL A 77 24.91 7.04 12.15
N VAL A 78 25.61 7.33 13.25
CA VAL A 78 26.18 8.67 13.51
C VAL A 78 27.20 9.03 12.44
N ARG A 79 28.09 8.12 12.04
CA ARG A 79 29.07 8.37 10.97
C ARG A 79 28.41 8.77 9.66
N TYR A 80 27.32 8.11 9.27
CA TYR A 80 26.60 8.44 8.04
C TYR A 80 25.79 9.72 8.15
N ALA A 81 25.23 10.01 9.31
CA ALA A 81 24.45 11.22 9.54
C ALA A 81 25.30 12.48 9.78
N SER A 82 26.53 12.32 10.27
CA SER A 82 27.43 13.42 10.60
C SER A 82 27.75 14.26 9.37
N GLY A 83 27.61 15.59 9.49
CA GLY A 83 27.88 16.53 8.41
C GLY A 83 26.78 16.63 7.34
N LEU A 84 25.71 15.83 7.42
CA LEU A 84 24.59 15.97 6.47
C LEU A 84 23.79 17.25 6.72
N GLY A 85 23.65 17.69 7.98
CA GLY A 85 22.82 18.83 8.36
C GLY A 85 21.34 18.56 8.16
N LEU A 86 20.85 17.44 8.69
CA LEU A 86 19.44 17.04 8.56
C LEU A 86 18.52 18.02 9.30
N ASP A 87 17.39 18.36 8.69
CA ASP A 87 16.35 19.21 9.29
C ASP A 87 15.24 18.40 9.97
N VAL A 88 15.00 17.17 9.47
CA VAL A 88 13.94 16.28 9.97
C VAL A 88 14.30 14.82 9.72
N ILE A 89 13.91 13.94 10.64
CA ILE A 89 14.05 12.49 10.49
C ILE A 89 12.66 11.86 10.34
N HIS A 90 12.45 11.13 9.26
CA HIS A 90 11.22 10.40 8.99
C HIS A 90 11.49 8.89 8.98
N VAL A 91 10.86 8.17 9.92
CA VAL A 91 10.95 6.71 10.04
C VAL A 91 9.71 6.04 9.42
N HIS A 92 9.90 4.90 8.75
CA HIS A 92 8.81 4.17 8.06
C HIS A 92 8.47 2.82 8.69
N SER A 93 9.04 2.56 9.87
CA SER A 93 8.82 1.37 10.68
C SER A 93 9.22 1.67 12.12
N PRO A 94 8.64 1.00 13.12
CA PRO A 94 9.04 1.15 14.52
C PRO A 94 10.19 0.20 14.91
N PHE A 95 10.70 -0.62 13.98
CA PHE A 95 11.68 -1.68 14.27
C PHE A 95 13.13 -1.18 14.24
N MET A 96 14.10 -2.00 13.81
CA MET A 96 15.52 -1.74 14.05
C MET A 96 15.98 -0.38 13.52
N LEU A 97 15.80 -0.12 12.22
CA LEU A 97 16.21 1.16 11.61
C LEU A 97 15.33 2.33 12.07
N GLY A 98 14.03 2.08 12.31
CA GLY A 98 13.15 3.07 12.91
C GLY A 98 13.60 3.55 14.29
N GLN A 99 13.97 2.63 15.17
CA GLN A 99 14.50 2.95 16.49
C GLN A 99 15.88 3.63 16.40
N ALA A 100 16.69 3.31 15.39
CA ALA A 100 17.94 4.00 15.14
C ALA A 100 17.70 5.46 14.74
N GLY A 101 16.78 5.70 13.80
CA GLY A 101 16.36 7.06 13.41
C GLY A 101 15.79 7.85 14.59
N ALA A 102 14.91 7.25 15.39
CA ALA A 102 14.33 7.91 16.57
C ALA A 102 15.38 8.27 17.64
N ARG A 103 16.42 7.44 17.82
CA ARG A 103 17.53 7.77 18.74
C ARG A 103 18.41 8.88 18.18
N LEU A 104 18.68 8.86 16.87
CA LEU A 104 19.44 9.91 16.20
C LEU A 104 18.73 11.26 16.28
N ALA A 105 17.42 11.29 16.02
CA ALA A 105 16.59 12.49 16.13
C ALA A 105 16.72 13.12 17.52
N ARG A 106 16.57 12.32 18.58
CA ARG A 106 16.78 12.79 19.95
C ARG A 106 18.19 13.31 20.22
N SER A 107 19.22 12.64 19.70
CA SER A 107 20.61 13.06 19.93
C SER A 107 21.00 14.35 19.21
N LEU A 108 20.29 14.69 18.14
CA LEU A 108 20.51 15.88 17.32
C LEU A 108 19.46 16.97 17.57
N ASP A 109 18.53 16.74 18.50
CA ASP A 109 17.38 17.61 18.78
C ASP A 109 16.57 17.95 17.50
N LEU A 110 16.34 16.94 16.66
CA LEU A 110 15.60 17.09 15.40
C LEU A 110 14.17 16.54 15.52
N PRO A 111 13.19 17.14 14.80
CA PRO A 111 11.85 16.60 14.72
C PRO A 111 11.82 15.18 14.17
N LEU A 112 11.02 14.33 14.81
CA LEU A 112 10.81 12.93 14.45
C LEU A 112 9.41 12.71 13.88
N VAL A 113 9.36 12.28 12.62
CA VAL A 113 8.12 11.89 11.93
C VAL A 113 8.07 10.36 11.78
N PHE A 114 6.89 9.77 11.93
CA PHE A 114 6.67 8.34 11.69
C PHE A 114 5.47 8.11 10.76
N THR A 115 5.64 7.36 9.67
CA THR A 115 4.48 6.87 8.89
C THR A 115 4.08 5.45 9.32
N TYR A 116 2.83 5.29 9.74
CA TYR A 116 2.23 4.02 10.14
C TYR A 116 1.73 3.21 8.93
N HIS A 117 2.62 2.43 8.30
CA HIS A 117 2.30 1.69 7.07
C HIS A 117 1.53 0.37 7.27
N THR A 118 1.65 -0.26 8.43
CA THR A 118 1.27 -1.67 8.61
C THR A 118 0.37 -1.87 9.82
N LEU A 119 -0.71 -2.63 9.65
CA LEU A 119 -1.56 -3.10 10.75
C LEU A 119 -0.86 -4.20 11.53
N TYR A 120 0.08 -3.86 12.42
CA TYR A 120 0.91 -4.83 13.12
C TYR A 120 0.12 -5.92 13.87
N ASP A 121 -1.07 -5.59 14.36
CA ASP A 121 -1.95 -6.51 15.07
C ASP A 121 -2.63 -7.54 14.15
N GLN A 122 -2.78 -7.22 12.86
CA GLN A 122 -3.36 -8.10 11.83
C GLN A 122 -2.32 -9.05 11.24
N TYR A 123 -1.02 -8.74 11.33
CA TYR A 123 0.07 -9.56 10.80
C TYR A 123 0.53 -10.68 11.76
N LEU A 124 -0.09 -10.82 12.95
CA LEU A 124 0.24 -11.87 13.92
C LEU A 124 0.00 -13.30 13.41
N HIS A 125 -0.72 -13.48 12.31
CA HIS A 125 -0.92 -14.79 11.67
C HIS A 125 0.39 -15.41 11.14
N TYR A 126 1.44 -14.63 10.91
CA TYR A 126 2.79 -15.14 10.63
C TYR A 126 3.52 -15.66 11.88
N ALA A 127 2.99 -15.40 13.07
CA ALA A 127 3.47 -15.89 14.36
C ALA A 127 2.34 -16.66 15.08
N PRO A 128 1.96 -17.86 14.60
CA PRO A 128 0.76 -18.59 15.04
C PRO A 128 0.71 -18.94 16.55
N LEU A 129 1.82 -18.80 17.27
CA LEU A 129 1.90 -18.97 18.73
C LEU A 129 1.50 -17.69 19.51
N ALA A 130 1.17 -16.59 18.83
CA ALA A 130 0.90 -15.28 19.41
C ALA A 130 -0.60 -15.13 19.76
N GLY A 131 -0.98 -15.50 20.99
CA GLY A 131 -2.35 -15.31 21.50
C GLY A 131 -2.75 -13.84 21.73
N LYS A 132 -3.94 -13.59 22.32
CA LYS A 132 -4.50 -12.25 22.60
C LYS A 132 -3.53 -11.29 23.35
N LEU A 133 -2.65 -11.83 24.19
CA LEU A 133 -1.61 -11.06 24.91
C LEU A 133 -0.57 -10.46 23.97
N ALA A 134 -0.14 -11.21 22.94
CA ALA A 134 0.79 -10.71 21.94
C ALA A 134 0.16 -9.59 21.10
N LYS A 135 -1.14 -9.67 20.80
CA LYS A 135 -1.91 -8.59 20.18
C LYS A 135 -1.89 -7.30 21.00
N ARG A 136 -2.15 -7.40 22.31
CA ARG A 136 -2.05 -6.24 23.20
C ARG A 136 -0.63 -5.68 23.28
N GLY A 137 0.37 -6.57 23.33
CA GLY A 137 1.77 -6.20 23.35
C GLY A 137 2.21 -5.41 22.11
N ILE A 138 1.85 -5.88 20.91
CA ILE A 138 2.24 -5.20 19.67
C ILE A 138 1.51 -3.86 19.49
N ILE A 139 0.23 -3.76 19.89
CA ILE A 139 -0.51 -2.49 19.89
C ILE A 139 0.14 -1.51 20.87
N ALA A 140 0.44 -1.95 22.09
CA ALA A 140 1.10 -1.10 23.10
C ALA A 140 2.48 -0.63 22.60
N TYR A 141 3.26 -1.53 21.98
CA TYR A 141 4.54 -1.18 21.38
C TYR A 141 4.40 -0.11 20.29
N ALA A 142 3.48 -0.30 19.34
CA ALA A 142 3.26 0.62 18.24
C ALA A 142 2.77 1.98 18.74
N ARG A 143 1.79 2.00 19.66
CA ARG A 143 1.31 3.21 20.33
C ARG A 143 2.43 3.96 21.05
N ASN A 144 3.24 3.27 21.84
CA ASN A 144 4.33 3.89 22.58
C ASN A 144 5.39 4.47 21.64
N PHE A 145 5.60 3.86 20.46
CA PHE A 145 6.47 4.43 19.43
C PHE A 145 5.86 5.69 18.81
N CYS A 146 4.58 5.67 18.43
CA CYS A 146 3.86 6.85 17.95
C CYS A 146 3.96 8.02 18.95
N ASN A 147 3.77 7.76 20.24
CA ASN A 147 3.83 8.78 21.29
C ASN A 147 5.24 9.34 21.55
N ARG A 148 6.29 8.74 20.97
CA ARG A 148 7.67 9.27 20.99
C ARG A 148 7.99 10.14 19.78
N CYS A 149 7.10 10.23 18.80
CA CYS A 149 7.27 11.05 17.60
C CYS A 149 6.65 12.43 17.82
N ASP A 150 7.08 13.42 17.04
CA ASP A 150 6.50 14.76 17.05
C ASP A 150 5.32 14.85 16.08
N LEU A 151 5.33 14.02 15.04
CA LEU A 151 4.24 13.85 14.08
C LEU A 151 4.11 12.38 13.66
N VAL A 152 2.88 11.90 13.58
CA VAL A 152 2.55 10.61 12.97
C VAL A 152 1.78 10.84 11.68
N ILE A 153 2.23 10.21 10.61
CA ILE A 153 1.53 10.17 9.33
C ILE A 153 0.82 8.83 9.20
N THR A 154 -0.41 8.86 8.71
CA THR A 154 -1.17 7.64 8.37
C THR A 154 -1.54 7.66 6.90
N PRO A 155 -1.60 6.49 6.23
CA PRO A 155 -2.03 6.45 4.84
C PRO A 155 -3.49 6.88 4.62
N THR A 156 -4.34 6.77 5.65
CA THR A 156 -5.77 7.11 5.56
C THR A 156 -6.32 7.60 6.90
N GLY A 157 -7.39 8.40 6.86
CA GLY A 157 -8.12 8.87 8.04
C GLY A 157 -8.67 7.73 8.91
N VAL A 158 -9.06 6.61 8.30
CA VAL A 158 -9.51 5.42 9.05
C VAL A 158 -8.40 4.86 9.96
N ILE A 159 -7.16 4.87 9.50
CA ILE A 159 -6.01 4.45 10.32
C ILE A 159 -5.69 5.50 11.40
N ARG A 160 -5.84 6.79 11.09
CA ARG A 160 -5.73 7.86 12.10
C ARG A 160 -6.69 7.65 13.27
N GLU A 161 -7.99 7.43 12.99
CA GLU A 161 -8.98 7.19 14.03
C GLU A 161 -8.69 5.90 14.83
N MET A 162 -8.18 4.85 14.17
CA MET A 162 -7.70 3.65 14.86
C MET A 162 -6.56 3.97 15.84
N LEU A 163 -5.58 4.78 15.43
CA LEU A 163 -4.45 5.14 16.29
C LEU A 163 -4.89 5.96 17.51
N PHE A 164 -5.87 6.85 17.36
CA PHE A 164 -6.48 7.54 18.49
C PHE A 164 -7.20 6.55 19.41
N GLY A 165 -7.94 5.58 18.86
CA GLY A 165 -8.54 4.48 19.62
C GLY A 165 -7.51 3.61 20.36
N TYR A 166 -6.28 3.50 19.84
CA TYR A 166 -5.17 2.84 20.54
C TYR A 166 -4.56 3.71 21.65
N GLY A 167 -4.86 5.01 21.72
CA GLY A 167 -4.34 5.94 22.72
C GLY A 167 -3.07 6.68 22.27
N VAL A 168 -2.92 6.92 20.97
CA VAL A 168 -1.92 7.88 20.47
C VAL A 168 -2.37 9.30 20.82
N GLN A 169 -1.47 10.10 21.40
CA GLN A 169 -1.72 11.45 21.90
C GLN A 169 -0.96 12.53 21.12
N LYS A 170 -0.09 12.12 20.19
CA LYS A 170 0.68 13.02 19.33
C LYS A 170 -0.14 13.43 18.10
N PRO A 171 0.19 14.54 17.43
CA PRO A 171 -0.45 14.91 16.17
C PRO A 171 -0.41 13.76 15.17
N VAL A 172 -1.57 13.44 14.58
CA VAL A 172 -1.72 12.42 13.54
C VAL A 172 -2.38 13.05 12.32
N VAL A 173 -1.72 12.96 11.16
CA VAL A 173 -2.22 13.51 9.88
C VAL A 173 -2.35 12.40 8.85
N ALA A 174 -3.48 12.38 8.15
CA ALA A 174 -3.69 11.46 7.03
C ALA A 174 -3.05 12.03 5.75
N ILE A 175 -2.02 11.33 5.25
CA ILE A 175 -1.35 11.64 3.99
C ILE A 175 -1.19 10.33 3.22
N PRO A 176 -2.14 10.01 2.33
CA PRO A 176 -2.03 8.86 1.44
C PRO A 176 -0.74 8.93 0.62
N THR A 177 -0.18 7.77 0.32
CA THR A 177 0.83 7.68 -0.72
C THR A 177 0.16 7.94 -2.06
N GLY A 178 0.61 8.97 -2.78
CA GLY A 178 0.05 9.26 -4.09
C GLY A 178 0.52 8.28 -5.17
N ILE A 179 -0.16 8.32 -6.31
CA ILE A 179 0.22 7.56 -7.52
C ILE A 179 0.54 8.52 -8.67
N TYR A 180 0.99 7.98 -9.80
CA TYR A 180 1.15 8.72 -11.05
C TYR A 180 0.03 8.28 -11.99
N PRO A 181 -1.16 8.91 -11.95
CA PRO A 181 -2.35 8.43 -12.66
C PRO A 181 -2.13 8.25 -14.16
N GLU A 182 -1.32 9.11 -14.76
CA GLU A 182 -0.91 9.04 -16.16
C GLU A 182 -0.31 7.69 -16.57
N ARG A 183 0.37 6.99 -15.64
CA ARG A 183 0.95 5.66 -15.92
C ARG A 183 -0.08 4.56 -16.14
N PHE A 184 -1.33 4.78 -15.74
CA PHE A 184 -2.39 3.77 -15.79
C PHE A 184 -3.44 4.05 -16.86
N ARG A 185 -3.38 5.23 -17.51
CA ARG A 185 -4.33 5.64 -18.55
C ARG A 185 -4.00 5.05 -19.93
N ASP A 186 -2.72 4.92 -20.24
CA ASP A 186 -2.24 4.58 -21.59
C ASP A 186 -1.86 3.09 -21.72
N GLY A 187 -2.47 2.22 -20.92
CA GLY A 187 -2.27 0.77 -21.03
C GLY A 187 -2.87 0.20 -22.32
N ASP A 188 -2.21 -0.82 -22.90
CA ASP A 188 -2.75 -1.54 -24.06
C ASP A 188 -3.96 -2.39 -23.64
N PRO A 189 -5.20 -2.09 -24.13
CA PRO A 189 -6.39 -2.85 -23.74
C PRO A 189 -6.35 -4.31 -24.22
N ASP A 190 -5.59 -4.62 -25.27
CA ASP A 190 -5.41 -5.98 -25.77
C ASP A 190 -4.33 -6.77 -25.01
N PHE A 191 -3.69 -6.17 -23.99
CA PHE A 191 -2.57 -6.78 -23.28
C PHE A 191 -2.92 -8.17 -22.72
N LEU A 192 -4.11 -8.32 -22.13
CA LEU A 192 -4.55 -9.60 -21.55
C LEU A 192 -4.78 -10.67 -22.62
N ASN A 193 -5.26 -10.29 -23.81
CA ASN A 193 -5.40 -11.19 -24.94
C ASN A 193 -4.02 -11.63 -25.45
N LYS A 194 -3.14 -10.67 -25.76
CA LYS A 194 -1.81 -10.92 -26.34
C LYS A 194 -0.92 -11.78 -25.46
N ASN A 195 -1.01 -11.64 -24.13
CA ASN A 195 -0.08 -12.28 -23.19
C ASN A 195 -0.68 -13.47 -22.44
N PHE A 196 -2.01 -13.51 -22.30
CA PHE A 196 -2.69 -14.51 -21.47
C PHE A 196 -3.89 -15.19 -22.16
N GLY A 197 -4.14 -14.86 -23.44
CA GLY A 197 -5.21 -15.48 -24.22
C GLY A 197 -6.62 -15.17 -23.73
N VAL A 198 -6.81 -14.05 -23.02
CA VAL A 198 -8.13 -13.59 -22.55
C VAL A 198 -8.78 -12.76 -23.68
N PRO A 199 -9.85 -13.24 -24.33
CA PRO A 199 -10.45 -12.52 -25.45
C PRO A 199 -10.98 -11.13 -25.05
N PRO A 200 -10.88 -10.09 -25.93
CA PRO A 200 -11.29 -8.73 -25.61
C PRO A 200 -12.79 -8.54 -25.30
N ASP A 201 -13.64 -9.48 -25.72
CA ASP A 201 -15.09 -9.48 -25.45
C ASP A 201 -15.43 -10.00 -24.04
N LYS A 202 -14.46 -10.54 -23.29
CA LYS A 202 -14.69 -11.05 -21.93
C LYS A 202 -14.84 -9.93 -20.89
N ARG A 203 -15.72 -10.15 -19.92
CA ARG A 203 -15.89 -9.29 -18.74
C ARG A 203 -14.85 -9.66 -17.69
N VAL A 204 -13.70 -9.00 -17.78
CA VAL A 204 -12.56 -9.27 -16.89
C VAL A 204 -12.76 -8.61 -15.53
N LEU A 205 -12.82 -9.43 -14.48
CA LEU A 205 -12.67 -9.02 -13.09
C LEU A 205 -11.19 -9.12 -12.74
N LEU A 206 -10.55 -8.00 -12.43
CA LEU A 206 -9.12 -7.95 -12.17
C LEU A 206 -8.83 -7.90 -10.67
N PHE A 207 -7.84 -8.68 -10.24
CA PHE A 207 -7.14 -8.48 -8.98
C PHE A 207 -5.65 -8.27 -9.25
N VAL A 208 -5.03 -7.31 -8.55
CA VAL A 208 -3.58 -7.07 -8.60
C VAL A 208 -3.01 -7.08 -7.19
N GLY A 209 -2.03 -7.95 -6.93
CA GLY A 209 -1.33 -7.99 -5.65
C GLY A 209 -0.63 -9.32 -5.36
N ARG A 210 0.12 -9.37 -4.24
CA ARG A 210 0.71 -10.61 -3.73
C ARG A 210 -0.39 -11.65 -3.48
N ILE A 211 -0.20 -12.89 -3.91
CA ILE A 211 -1.14 -13.99 -3.62
C ILE A 211 -0.88 -14.54 -2.21
N GLY A 212 -1.28 -13.75 -1.21
CA GLY A 212 -1.11 -14.04 0.22
C GLY A 212 -2.44 -14.14 0.96
N LYS A 213 -2.41 -14.70 2.18
CA LYS A 213 -3.59 -14.92 3.02
C LYS A 213 -4.31 -13.61 3.37
N GLU A 214 -3.54 -12.56 3.61
CA GLU A 214 -4.00 -11.20 3.93
C GLU A 214 -4.88 -10.58 2.82
N LYS A 215 -4.78 -11.11 1.60
CA LYS A 215 -5.58 -10.66 0.46
C LYS A 215 -6.94 -11.32 0.39
N ASN A 216 -7.23 -12.36 1.18
CA ASN A 216 -8.55 -12.99 1.21
C ASN A 216 -9.04 -13.48 -0.17
N LEU A 217 -8.13 -14.01 -1.00
CA LEU A 217 -8.47 -14.43 -2.38
C LEU A 217 -9.40 -15.64 -2.44
N ALA A 218 -9.43 -16.49 -1.41
CA ALA A 218 -10.39 -17.59 -1.34
C ALA A 218 -11.86 -17.09 -1.29
N PHE A 219 -12.12 -15.94 -0.65
CA PHE A 219 -13.40 -15.26 -0.69
C PHE A 219 -13.74 -14.80 -2.12
N LEU A 220 -12.78 -14.16 -2.81
CA LEU A 220 -12.99 -13.71 -4.19
C LEU A 220 -13.25 -14.88 -5.14
N MET A 221 -12.56 -16.01 -4.99
CA MET A 221 -12.81 -17.21 -5.80
C MET A 221 -14.25 -17.73 -5.62
N ARG A 222 -14.76 -17.76 -4.39
CA ARG A 222 -16.14 -18.18 -4.10
C ARG A 222 -17.17 -17.18 -4.63
N ALA A 223 -16.93 -15.88 -4.46
CA ALA A 223 -17.79 -14.84 -5.03
C ALA A 223 -17.80 -14.90 -6.57
N PHE A 224 -16.64 -15.09 -7.20
CA PHE A 224 -16.54 -15.25 -8.65
C PHE A 224 -17.30 -16.48 -9.16
N ALA A 225 -17.29 -17.60 -8.42
CA ALA A 225 -18.08 -18.77 -8.79
C ALA A 225 -19.60 -18.53 -8.76
N LEU A 226 -20.08 -17.53 -8.00
CA LEU A 226 -21.48 -17.09 -8.06
C LEU A 226 -21.75 -16.22 -9.29
N VAL A 227 -20.81 -15.34 -9.64
CA VAL A 227 -20.87 -14.48 -10.84
C VAL A 227 -20.86 -15.33 -12.11
N SER A 228 -19.96 -16.32 -12.21
CA SER A 228 -19.77 -17.16 -13.40
C SER A 228 -20.97 -18.06 -13.71
N ARG A 229 -21.88 -18.27 -12.75
CA ARG A 229 -23.15 -18.99 -12.97
C ARG A 229 -24.20 -18.15 -13.71
N GLN A 230 -24.06 -16.83 -13.69
CA GLN A 230 -25.00 -15.89 -14.28
C GLN A 230 -24.44 -15.20 -15.53
N VAL A 231 -23.11 -15.11 -15.63
CA VAL A 231 -22.40 -14.40 -16.69
C VAL A 231 -21.34 -15.31 -17.31
N ASP A 232 -21.62 -15.80 -18.52
CA ASP A 232 -20.78 -16.79 -19.22
C ASP A 232 -19.46 -16.22 -19.78
N ASP A 233 -19.42 -14.92 -20.05
CA ASP A 233 -18.25 -14.19 -20.53
C ASP A 233 -17.41 -13.59 -19.39
N ALA A 234 -17.74 -13.83 -18.12
CA ALA A 234 -16.96 -13.37 -16.98
C ALA A 234 -15.68 -14.19 -16.80
N VAL A 235 -14.54 -13.49 -16.64
CA VAL A 235 -13.22 -14.08 -16.40
C VAL A 235 -12.57 -13.38 -15.21
N LEU A 236 -11.99 -14.16 -14.29
CA LEU A 236 -11.21 -13.62 -13.18
C LEU A 236 -9.73 -13.66 -13.52
N VAL A 237 -9.08 -12.51 -13.55
CA VAL A 237 -7.63 -12.39 -13.79
C VAL A 237 -6.93 -12.01 -12.49
N LEU A 238 -6.03 -12.87 -12.03
CA LEU A 238 -5.24 -12.71 -10.82
C LEU A 238 -3.79 -12.35 -11.20
N VAL A 239 -3.44 -11.08 -11.04
CA VAL A 239 -2.09 -10.56 -11.27
C VAL A 239 -1.27 -10.59 -9.99
N GLY A 240 -0.18 -11.35 -10.02
CA GLY A 240 0.76 -11.50 -8.92
C GLY A 240 1.15 -12.96 -8.68
N SER A 241 1.97 -13.18 -7.67
CA SER A 241 2.30 -14.53 -7.19
C SER A 241 2.43 -14.54 -5.67
N GLY A 242 2.44 -15.73 -5.08
CA GLY A 242 2.56 -15.87 -3.65
C GLY A 242 2.21 -17.26 -3.12
N PRO A 243 2.36 -17.47 -1.81
CA PRO A 243 2.24 -18.78 -1.18
C PRO A 243 0.85 -19.44 -1.35
N GLU A 244 -0.22 -18.67 -1.55
CA GLU A 244 -1.57 -19.23 -1.66
C GLU A 244 -1.93 -19.69 -3.09
N GLU A 245 -1.07 -19.46 -4.09
CA GLU A 245 -1.40 -19.70 -5.50
C GLU A 245 -1.79 -21.15 -5.79
N ALA A 246 -1.01 -22.13 -5.29
CA ALA A 246 -1.31 -23.54 -5.50
C ALA A 246 -2.64 -23.97 -4.85
N ALA A 247 -3.00 -23.37 -3.72
CA ALA A 247 -4.29 -23.65 -3.06
C ALA A 247 -5.46 -23.05 -3.86
N LEU A 248 -5.31 -21.82 -4.38
CA LEU A 248 -6.33 -21.17 -5.20
C LEU A 248 -6.57 -21.87 -6.54
N ARG A 249 -5.52 -22.39 -7.18
CA ARG A 249 -5.67 -23.20 -8.41
C ARG A 249 -6.50 -24.46 -8.18
N ARG A 250 -6.26 -25.18 -7.07
CA ARG A 250 -7.09 -26.33 -6.68
C ARG A 250 -8.53 -25.91 -6.40
N MET A 251 -8.71 -24.78 -5.72
CA MET A 251 -10.03 -24.23 -5.44
C MET A 251 -10.81 -23.88 -6.72
N ALA A 252 -10.15 -23.31 -7.72
CA ALA A 252 -10.75 -22.99 -9.03
C ALA A 252 -11.34 -24.25 -9.69
N TYR A 253 -10.60 -25.37 -9.64
CA TYR A 253 -11.06 -26.67 -10.13
C TYR A 253 -12.25 -27.19 -9.33
N THR A 254 -12.18 -27.17 -7.99
CA THR A 254 -13.29 -27.62 -7.12
C THR A 254 -14.57 -26.80 -7.32
N LEU A 255 -14.43 -25.50 -7.60
CA LEU A 255 -15.55 -24.60 -7.86
C LEU A 255 -16.10 -24.70 -9.28
N GLY A 256 -15.45 -25.44 -10.19
CA GLY A 256 -15.87 -25.58 -11.58
C GLY A 256 -15.62 -24.34 -12.43
N VAL A 257 -14.65 -23.49 -12.07
CA VAL A 257 -14.32 -22.23 -12.76
C VAL A 257 -12.87 -22.19 -13.27
N GLY A 258 -12.19 -23.34 -13.29
CA GLY A 258 -10.75 -23.41 -13.60
C GLY A 258 -10.37 -22.86 -14.98
N ASP A 259 -11.25 -22.97 -15.96
CA ASP A 259 -11.11 -22.44 -17.33
C ASP A 259 -11.40 -20.93 -17.42
N ARG A 260 -12.00 -20.34 -16.37
CA ARG A 260 -12.38 -18.92 -16.29
C ARG A 260 -11.54 -18.13 -15.26
N VAL A 261 -10.48 -18.73 -14.70
CA VAL A 261 -9.55 -18.06 -13.79
C VAL A 261 -8.13 -18.09 -14.35
N VAL A 262 -7.59 -16.91 -14.62
CA VAL A 262 -6.25 -16.72 -15.21
C VAL A 262 -5.29 -16.22 -14.15
N PHE A 263 -4.18 -16.94 -13.96
CA PHE A 263 -3.09 -16.56 -13.07
C PHE A 263 -1.91 -16.08 -13.90
N THR A 264 -1.60 -14.78 -13.87
CA THR A 264 -0.56 -14.21 -14.74
C THR A 264 0.87 -14.36 -14.19
N GLY A 265 1.00 -14.68 -12.90
CA GLY A 265 2.25 -14.50 -12.17
C GLY A 265 2.57 -13.03 -11.90
N ARG A 266 3.79 -12.73 -11.45
CA ARG A 266 4.23 -11.34 -11.21
C ARG A 266 4.38 -10.60 -12.54
N LEU A 267 3.66 -9.49 -12.70
CA LEU A 267 3.87 -8.55 -13.79
C LEU A 267 4.81 -7.43 -13.37
N PRO A 268 5.79 -7.04 -14.21
CA PRO A 268 6.60 -5.86 -13.98
C PRO A 268 5.75 -4.56 -13.90
N PRO A 269 6.17 -3.55 -13.11
CA PRO A 269 5.45 -2.28 -12.96
C PRO A 269 5.20 -1.50 -14.25
N GLU A 270 5.99 -1.75 -15.29
CA GLU A 270 5.90 -1.11 -16.61
C GLU A 270 4.77 -1.69 -17.48
N VAL A 271 4.38 -2.95 -17.27
CA VAL A 271 3.34 -3.61 -18.09
C VAL A 271 2.02 -3.83 -17.34
N VAL A 272 2.01 -3.69 -16.01
CA VAL A 272 0.79 -3.89 -15.20
C VAL A 272 -0.36 -2.95 -15.62
N ALA A 273 -0.04 -1.78 -16.19
CA ALA A 273 -1.03 -0.86 -16.76
C ALA A 273 -1.89 -1.52 -17.86
N GLY A 274 -1.31 -2.42 -18.67
CA GLY A 274 -2.07 -3.17 -19.67
C GLY A 274 -3.06 -4.16 -19.06
N ALA A 275 -2.75 -4.74 -17.89
CA ALA A 275 -3.69 -5.60 -17.18
C ALA A 275 -4.89 -4.79 -16.65
N TYR A 276 -4.65 -3.57 -16.15
CA TYR A 276 -5.73 -2.66 -15.77
C TYR A 276 -6.56 -2.22 -16.99
N ALA A 277 -5.92 -1.85 -18.10
CA ALA A 277 -6.61 -1.38 -19.30
C ALA A 277 -7.47 -2.46 -19.97
N GLY A 278 -7.07 -3.73 -19.90
CA GLY A 278 -7.86 -4.86 -20.39
C GLY A 278 -8.94 -5.37 -19.43
N ALA A 279 -9.11 -4.74 -18.26
CA ALA A 279 -10.08 -5.15 -17.26
C ALA A 279 -11.41 -4.40 -17.39
N TYR A 280 -12.49 -5.02 -16.92
CA TYR A 280 -13.81 -4.39 -16.85
C TYR A 280 -14.05 -3.76 -15.48
N LEU A 281 -13.66 -4.43 -14.39
CA LEU A 281 -13.72 -3.88 -13.03
C LEU A 281 -12.60 -4.43 -12.17
N PHE A 282 -12.34 -3.76 -11.05
CA PHE A 282 -11.33 -4.19 -10.09
C PHE A 282 -11.97 -4.79 -8.83
N ALA A 283 -11.61 -6.02 -8.51
CA ALA A 283 -12.11 -6.76 -7.36
C ALA A 283 -11.08 -6.73 -6.22
N PHE A 284 -11.47 -6.21 -5.06
CA PHE A 284 -10.58 -6.00 -3.92
C PHE A 284 -11.12 -6.67 -2.64
N PRO A 285 -10.83 -7.97 -2.42
CA PRO A 285 -11.36 -8.73 -1.28
C PRO A 285 -10.60 -8.52 0.04
N SER A 286 -9.50 -7.76 0.05
CA SER A 286 -8.63 -7.64 1.23
C SER A 286 -9.29 -6.84 2.35
N VAL A 287 -9.07 -7.30 3.58
CA VAL A 287 -9.64 -6.70 4.81
C VAL A 287 -8.58 -6.17 5.78
N THR A 288 -7.33 -6.06 5.35
CA THR A 288 -6.18 -5.72 6.24
C THR A 288 -5.26 -4.63 5.68
N GLU A 289 -5.73 -3.89 4.67
CA GLU A 289 -4.93 -2.87 3.98
C GLU A 289 -5.05 -1.50 4.66
N THR A 290 -3.93 -0.78 4.81
CA THR A 290 -3.95 0.57 5.41
C THR A 290 -4.40 1.65 4.42
N GLN A 291 -4.12 1.45 3.13
CA GLN A 291 -4.56 2.30 2.03
C GLN A 291 -5.04 1.45 0.84
N GLY A 292 -4.20 0.51 0.38
CA GLY A 292 -4.49 -0.27 -0.83
C GLY A 292 -4.18 0.53 -2.11
N LEU A 293 -2.90 0.79 -2.40
CA LEU A 293 -2.46 1.56 -3.57
C LEU A 293 -3.08 1.07 -4.89
N VAL A 294 -3.20 -0.25 -5.05
CA VAL A 294 -3.81 -0.88 -6.23
C VAL A 294 -5.27 -0.48 -6.48
N LEU A 295 -6.01 -0.05 -5.43
CA LEU A 295 -7.34 0.53 -5.60
C LEU A 295 -7.26 1.81 -6.42
N VAL A 296 -6.35 2.71 -6.04
CA VAL A 296 -6.18 4.01 -6.70
C VAL A 296 -5.60 3.85 -8.09
N GLU A 297 -4.73 2.85 -8.31
CA GLU A 297 -4.22 2.49 -9.63
C GLU A 297 -5.31 2.00 -10.57
N ALA A 298 -6.17 1.08 -10.09
CA ALA A 298 -7.31 0.59 -10.85
C ALA A 298 -8.27 1.75 -11.21
N MET A 299 -8.54 2.62 -10.24
CA MET A 299 -9.36 3.81 -10.47
C MET A 299 -8.73 4.76 -11.49
N ALA A 300 -7.40 4.96 -11.45
CA ALA A 300 -6.69 5.77 -12.44
C ALA A 300 -6.77 5.19 -13.86
N ALA A 301 -6.87 3.86 -13.99
CA ALA A 301 -7.14 3.18 -15.25
C ALA A 301 -8.62 3.23 -15.67
N GLY A 302 -9.49 3.90 -14.90
CA GLY A 302 -10.91 4.01 -15.19
C GLY A 302 -11.72 2.77 -14.80
N LEU A 303 -11.24 1.96 -13.86
CA LEU A 303 -11.98 0.79 -13.38
C LEU A 303 -12.83 1.15 -12.16
N PRO A 304 -14.16 0.90 -12.19
CA PRO A 304 -14.93 0.88 -10.96
C PRO A 304 -14.45 -0.27 -10.06
N VAL A 305 -14.51 -0.06 -8.75
CA VAL A 305 -14.02 -1.01 -7.75
C VAL A 305 -15.18 -1.72 -7.06
N VAL A 306 -15.08 -3.03 -6.86
CA VAL A 306 -15.89 -3.75 -5.86
C VAL A 306 -14.96 -4.24 -4.76
N ALA A 307 -15.13 -3.75 -3.54
CA ALA A 307 -14.21 -3.99 -2.43
C ALA A 307 -14.92 -4.46 -1.17
N GLN A 308 -14.26 -5.34 -0.39
CA GLN A 308 -14.65 -5.56 1.01
C GLN A 308 -14.44 -4.28 1.81
N ALA A 309 -15.41 -3.89 2.64
CA ALA A 309 -15.43 -2.66 3.40
C ALA A 309 -14.56 -2.75 4.67
N ALA A 310 -13.27 -2.46 4.55
CA ALA A 310 -12.31 -2.59 5.63
C ALA A 310 -11.10 -1.65 5.47
N PHE A 311 -10.79 -0.91 6.55
CA PHE A 311 -9.62 -0.04 6.66
C PHE A 311 -9.38 0.84 5.41
N GLY A 312 -8.33 0.58 4.65
CA GLY A 312 -7.93 1.36 3.48
C GLY A 312 -9.02 1.47 2.41
N SER A 313 -9.81 0.42 2.17
CA SER A 313 -10.87 0.48 1.16
C SER A 313 -11.98 1.45 1.54
N LEU A 314 -12.33 1.57 2.83
CA LEU A 314 -13.31 2.54 3.35
C LEU A 314 -12.92 3.99 3.05
N ALA A 315 -11.63 4.24 2.89
CA ALA A 315 -11.08 5.56 2.65
C ALA A 315 -10.77 5.82 1.16
N MET A 316 -10.46 4.77 0.39
CA MET A 316 -10.13 4.90 -1.03
C MET A 316 -11.36 4.83 -1.94
N VAL A 317 -12.42 4.12 -1.55
CA VAL A 317 -13.63 3.91 -2.37
C VAL A 317 -14.77 4.78 -1.85
N GLN A 318 -15.35 5.59 -2.73
CA GLN A 318 -16.60 6.30 -2.45
C GLN A 318 -17.78 5.40 -2.85
N ASP A 319 -18.44 4.81 -1.86
CA ASP A 319 -19.52 3.84 -2.06
C ASP A 319 -20.65 4.40 -2.93
N GLY A 320 -21.04 3.66 -3.96
CA GLY A 320 -22.03 4.07 -4.97
C GLY A 320 -21.56 5.14 -5.96
N VAL A 321 -20.33 5.64 -5.84
CA VAL A 321 -19.77 6.72 -6.68
C VAL A 321 -18.58 6.24 -7.50
N THR A 322 -17.52 5.72 -6.87
CA THR A 322 -16.33 5.19 -7.56
C THR A 322 -16.32 3.66 -7.62
N GLY A 323 -17.35 3.02 -7.06
CA GLY A 323 -17.40 1.60 -6.81
C GLY A 323 -18.32 1.23 -5.64
N TYR A 324 -18.22 -0.01 -5.17
CA TYR A 324 -19.01 -0.56 -4.07
C TYR A 324 -18.15 -1.03 -2.90
N LEU A 325 -18.63 -0.77 -1.68
CA LEU A 325 -18.07 -1.26 -0.43
C LEU A 325 -19.00 -2.30 0.20
N CYS A 326 -18.64 -3.57 0.04
CA CYS A 326 -19.40 -4.72 0.54
C CYS A 326 -19.09 -5.01 2.02
N ARG A 327 -20.13 -5.18 2.84
CA ARG A 327 -19.97 -5.49 4.28
C ARG A 327 -20.30 -6.94 4.63
N GLY A 328 -21.06 -7.63 3.78
CA GLY A 328 -21.48 -9.00 3.95
C GLY A 328 -20.55 -10.04 3.33
N GLY A 329 -21.16 -11.16 2.93
CA GLY A 329 -20.48 -12.33 2.38
C GLY A 329 -20.27 -12.28 0.87
N GLU A 330 -19.88 -13.43 0.33
CA GLU A 330 -19.62 -13.64 -1.09
C GLU A 330 -20.83 -13.32 -1.97
N GLU A 331 -22.06 -13.54 -1.49
CA GLU A 331 -23.30 -13.27 -2.22
C GLU A 331 -23.51 -11.76 -2.46
N GLU A 332 -23.25 -10.91 -1.45
CA GLU A 332 -23.34 -9.46 -1.60
C GLU A 332 -22.27 -8.95 -2.56
N PHE A 333 -21.04 -9.45 -2.42
CA PHE A 333 -19.94 -9.09 -3.31
C PHE A 333 -20.25 -9.48 -4.76
N ALA A 334 -20.74 -10.70 -4.98
CA ALA A 334 -21.16 -11.17 -6.30
C ALA A 334 -22.32 -10.35 -6.87
N ALA A 335 -23.31 -9.99 -6.06
CA ALA A 335 -24.42 -9.14 -6.49
C ALA A 335 -23.94 -7.76 -6.97
N LYS A 336 -22.99 -7.13 -6.27
CA LYS A 336 -22.41 -5.85 -6.67
C LYS A 336 -21.53 -5.92 -7.91
N VAL A 337 -20.85 -7.04 -8.12
CA VAL A 337 -20.19 -7.33 -9.39
C VAL A 337 -21.22 -7.44 -10.52
N LEU A 338 -22.25 -8.25 -10.35
CA LEU A 338 -23.29 -8.48 -11.37
C LEU A 338 -24.01 -7.18 -11.76
N GLU A 339 -24.29 -6.31 -10.79
CA GLU A 339 -24.89 -5.00 -11.04
C GLU A 339 -24.04 -4.14 -12.00
N LEU A 340 -22.71 -4.13 -11.85
CA LEU A 340 -21.80 -3.42 -12.76
C LEU A 340 -21.66 -4.11 -14.13
N LEU A 341 -21.82 -5.43 -14.17
CA LEU A 341 -21.78 -6.20 -15.42
C LEU A 341 -23.04 -5.98 -16.27
N ASP A 342 -24.19 -5.76 -15.62
CA ASP A 342 -25.50 -5.59 -16.25
C ASP A 342 -25.78 -4.12 -16.66
N ASP A 343 -25.39 -3.15 -15.83
CA ASP A 343 -25.64 -1.73 -16.09
C ASP A 343 -24.38 -0.99 -16.60
N SER A 344 -24.26 -0.91 -17.93
CA SER A 344 -23.17 -0.18 -18.62
C SER A 344 -23.14 1.33 -18.36
N ASP A 345 -24.28 1.96 -18.06
CA ASP A 345 -24.35 3.40 -17.78
C ASP A 345 -23.89 3.69 -16.34
N LEU A 346 -24.28 2.84 -15.38
CA LEU A 346 -23.74 2.85 -14.03
C LEU A 346 -22.23 2.62 -14.05
N HIS A 347 -21.76 1.60 -14.78
CA HIS A 347 -20.35 1.31 -14.94
C HIS A 347 -19.57 2.53 -15.43
N ARG A 348 -20.01 3.14 -16.55
CA ARG A 348 -19.35 4.32 -17.13
C ARG A 348 -19.29 5.50 -16.16
N ARG A 349 -20.39 5.79 -15.45
CA ARG A 349 -20.42 6.87 -14.44
C ARG A 349 -19.44 6.60 -13.29
N MET A 350 -19.38 5.37 -12.81
CA MET A 350 -18.45 5.02 -11.72
C MET A 350 -16.99 5.04 -12.18
N ALA A 351 -16.71 4.58 -13.41
CA ALA A 351 -15.39 4.62 -14.03
C ALA A 351 -14.86 6.06 -14.15
N GLU A 352 -15.68 6.98 -14.63
CA GLU A 352 -15.32 8.41 -14.75
C GLU A 352 -15.05 9.04 -13.36
N ALA A 353 -15.92 8.78 -12.38
CA ALA A 353 -15.75 9.26 -11.02
C ALA A 353 -14.50 8.68 -10.35
N ALA A 354 -14.23 7.38 -10.55
CA ALA A 354 -13.03 6.70 -10.08
C ALA A 354 -11.76 7.36 -10.63
N ALA A 355 -11.70 7.61 -11.94
CA ALA A 355 -10.57 8.29 -12.56
C ALA A 355 -10.34 9.68 -11.95
N GLN A 356 -11.40 10.50 -11.80
CA GLN A 356 -11.31 11.82 -11.19
C GLN A 356 -10.82 11.77 -9.73
N TRP A 357 -11.28 10.78 -8.96
CA TRP A 357 -10.84 10.58 -7.60
C TRP A 357 -9.35 10.23 -7.52
N ALA A 358 -8.86 9.34 -8.37
CA ALA A 358 -7.46 8.97 -8.43
C ALA A 358 -6.53 10.17 -8.71
N TRP A 359 -6.95 11.12 -9.55
CA TRP A 359 -6.20 12.36 -9.82
C TRP A 359 -6.10 13.31 -8.61
N LYS A 360 -6.99 13.21 -7.63
CA LYS A 360 -6.86 13.96 -6.36
C LYS A 360 -5.75 13.37 -5.48
N LEU A 361 -5.42 12.10 -5.68
CA LEU A 361 -4.38 11.35 -4.98
C LEU A 361 -3.09 11.25 -5.80
N SER A 362 -2.80 12.24 -6.66
CA SER A 362 -1.52 12.26 -7.39
C SER A 362 -0.33 12.41 -6.44
N ALA A 363 0.79 11.82 -6.82
CA ALA A 363 2.05 11.86 -6.07
C ALA A 363 2.49 13.29 -5.77
N GLU A 364 2.35 14.19 -6.74
CA GLU A 364 2.67 15.62 -6.60
C GLU A 364 1.82 16.29 -5.51
N LYS A 365 0.50 16.09 -5.52
CA LYS A 365 -0.42 16.65 -4.50
C LYS A 365 -0.13 16.09 -3.11
N MET A 366 0.13 14.78 -3.01
CA MET A 366 0.43 14.15 -1.73
C MET A 366 1.81 14.58 -1.20
N ALA A 367 2.80 14.77 -2.08
CA ALA A 367 4.12 15.27 -1.69
C ALA A 367 4.05 16.72 -1.19
N LEU A 368 3.25 17.58 -1.80
CA LEU A 368 2.99 18.94 -1.30
C LEU A 368 2.31 18.93 0.09
N ARG A 369 1.38 17.99 0.34
CA ARG A 369 0.82 17.78 1.68
C ARG A 369 1.91 17.36 2.67
N LEU A 370 2.78 16.44 2.30
CA LEU A 370 3.88 15.98 3.15
C LEU A 370 4.90 17.09 3.44
N GLU A 371 5.28 17.86 2.43
CA GLU A 371 6.16 19.03 2.58
C GLU A 371 5.56 20.04 3.55
N LYS A 372 4.28 20.40 3.40
CA LYS A 372 3.58 21.31 4.32
C LYS A 372 3.62 20.80 5.76
N ALA A 373 3.43 19.50 5.97
CA ALA A 373 3.50 18.90 7.31
C ALA A 373 4.92 18.99 7.89
N TYR A 374 5.97 18.74 7.10
CA TYR A 374 7.34 18.93 7.55
C TYR A 374 7.66 20.39 7.89
N LEU A 375 7.27 21.34 7.04
CA LEU A 375 7.52 22.76 7.27
C LEU A 375 6.79 23.26 8.52
N ALA A 376 5.53 22.87 8.71
CA ALA A 376 4.78 23.19 9.92
C ALA A 376 5.48 22.63 11.17
N LEU A 377 5.97 21.39 11.10
CA LEU A 377 6.68 20.76 12.20
C LEU A 377 8.01 21.46 12.52
N VAL A 378 8.83 21.77 11.50
CA VAL A 378 10.14 22.43 11.67
C VAL A 378 9.99 23.87 12.18
N HIS A 379 8.91 24.56 11.80
CA HIS A 379 8.63 25.92 12.26
C HIS A 379 7.86 26.00 13.60
N GLY A 380 7.46 24.86 14.18
CA GLY A 380 6.68 24.82 15.43
C GLY A 380 5.22 25.27 15.28
N ASP A 381 4.67 25.22 14.06
CA ASP A 381 3.27 25.59 13.75
C ASP A 381 2.33 24.42 14.05
N HIS A 382 2.02 24.23 15.34
CA HIS A 382 1.19 23.14 15.83
C HIS A 382 -0.26 23.23 15.37
N ASP A 383 -0.83 24.43 15.28
CA ASP A 383 -2.22 24.64 14.87
C ASP A 383 -2.43 24.19 13.43
N ARG A 384 -1.48 24.48 12.55
CA ARG A 384 -1.51 24.02 11.15
C ARG A 384 -1.45 22.49 11.04
N LEU A 385 -0.67 21.81 11.89
CA LEU A 385 -0.64 20.35 11.90
C LEU A 385 -2.00 19.75 12.34
N LEU A 386 -2.66 20.37 13.31
CA LEU A 386 -3.99 19.95 13.76
C LEU A 386 -5.03 20.15 12.65
N GLN A 387 -5.04 21.31 12.00
CA GLN A 387 -5.93 21.60 10.88
C GLN A 387 -5.74 20.59 9.73
N MET A 388 -4.49 20.29 9.35
CA MET A 388 -4.22 19.29 8.32
C MET A 388 -4.71 17.89 8.70
N GLY A 389 -4.79 17.58 9.99
CA GLY A 389 -5.35 16.33 10.48
C GLY A 389 -6.87 16.22 10.24
N GLU A 390 -7.58 17.34 10.16
CA GLU A 390 -9.02 17.39 9.91
C GLU A 390 -9.36 17.45 8.41
N GLU A 391 -8.40 17.83 7.57
CA GLU A 391 -8.52 17.93 6.11
C GLU A 391 -8.29 16.59 5.39
N TRP A 392 -9.12 15.57 5.65
CA TRP A 392 -9.21 14.41 4.75
C TRP A 392 -10.44 13.53 4.95
#